data_AF-A0A969UBQ6-F1
#
_entry.id   AF-A0A969UBQ6-F1
#
_cell.length_a   1.000
_cell.length_b   1.000
_cell.length_c   1.000
_cell.angle_alpha   90.00
_cell.angle_beta   90.00
_cell.angle_gamma   90.00
#
_symmetry.space_group_name_H-M   'P 1'
#
loop_
_entity.id
_entity.type
_entity.pdbx_description
1 polymer ?
#
loop_
_entity_poly.entity_id
_entity_poly.type
_entity_poly.pdbx_seq_one_letter_code
_entity_poly.pdbx_strand_id
1 'polypeptide(L)'
;MILYGASMGAVAVMRAVAIEKIEPVALILESPFDRLLNTVRHRFEVMGIPSFPSAELIVFWGGVQLGIDGFNHNPVDYARSIDCPRIAATR
;
A
#
# COMPACT_ATOMS: atom_id res chain seq x y z
N MET A 1 9.90 1.01 -19.69
CA MET A 1 8.56 1.42 -19.21
C MET A 1 8.70 2.23 -17.93
N ILE A 2 7.98 3.34 -17.82
CA ILE A 2 7.91 4.16 -16.58
C ILE A 2 6.57 3.89 -15.94
N LEU A 3 6.55 3.63 -14.63
CA LEU A 3 5.31 3.43 -13.87
C LEU A 3 5.12 4.56 -12.86
N TYR A 4 3.89 5.05 -12.80
CA TYR A 4 3.46 6.08 -11.88
C TYR A 4 2.27 5.56 -11.07
N GLY A 5 2.23 5.87 -9.79
CA GLY A 5 1.07 5.62 -8.95
C GLY A 5 0.98 6.62 -7.81
N ALA A 6 -0.25 6.92 -7.39
CA ALA A 6 -0.56 7.80 -6.26
C ALA A 6 -1.41 7.05 -5.22
N SER A 7 -1.11 7.25 -3.93
CA SER A 7 -1.77 6.59 -2.80
C SER A 7 -1.83 5.06 -2.99
N MET A 8 -3.02 4.45 -3.02
CA MET A 8 -3.20 3.02 -3.31
C MET A 8 -2.62 2.61 -4.67
N GLY A 9 -2.60 3.50 -5.66
CA GLY A 9 -1.96 3.24 -6.94
C GLY A 9 -0.44 3.10 -6.84
N ALA A 10 0.22 3.90 -6.00
CA ALA A 10 1.66 3.78 -5.75
C ALA A 10 2.00 2.39 -5.18
N VAL A 11 1.20 1.96 -4.21
CA VAL A 11 1.30 0.65 -3.59
C VAL A 11 1.00 -0.49 -4.58
N ALA A 12 0.02 -0.32 -5.46
CA ALA A 12 -0.29 -1.31 -6.50
C ALA A 12 0.90 -1.49 -7.46
N VAL A 13 1.56 -0.41 -7.86
CA VAL A 13 2.79 -0.45 -8.64
C VAL A 13 3.90 -1.18 -7.89
N MET A 14 4.11 -0.85 -6.60
CA MET A 14 5.11 -1.55 -5.77
C MET A 14 4.85 -3.05 -5.68
N ARG A 15 3.59 -3.46 -5.49
CA ARG A 15 3.19 -4.87 -5.46
C ARG A 15 3.44 -5.56 -6.80
N ALA A 16 3.10 -4.91 -7.91
CA ALA A 16 3.30 -5.46 -9.24
C ALA A 16 4.79 -5.70 -9.52
N VAL A 17 5.66 -4.75 -9.19
CA VAL A 17 7.13 -4.92 -9.32
C VAL A 17 7.62 -6.05 -8.41
N ALA A 18 7.17 -6.08 -7.15
CA ALA A 18 7.62 -7.07 -6.17
C ALA A 18 7.21 -8.51 -6.50
N ILE A 19 5.98 -8.71 -6.96
CA ILE A 19 5.37 -10.05 -7.16
C ILE A 19 5.51 -10.51 -8.61
N GLU A 20 5.12 -9.66 -9.56
CA GLU A 20 5.14 -10.01 -10.99
C GLU A 20 6.53 -9.88 -11.61
N LYS A 21 7.52 -9.43 -10.83
CA LYS A 21 8.93 -9.29 -11.23
C LYS A 21 9.12 -8.47 -12.52
N ILE A 22 8.26 -7.48 -12.73
CA ILE A 22 8.41 -6.55 -13.84
C ILE A 22 9.56 -5.58 -13.58
N GLU A 23 10.30 -5.20 -14.63
CA GLU A 23 11.51 -4.38 -14.53
C GLU A 23 11.28 -2.99 -15.16
N PRO A 24 10.62 -2.05 -14.45
CA PRO A 24 10.44 -0.69 -14.95
C PRO A 24 11.78 0.07 -14.93
N VAL A 25 11.94 0.96 -15.91
CA VAL A 25 13.17 1.80 -16.01
C VAL A 25 13.15 2.98 -15.05
N ALA A 26 11.96 3.32 -14.52
CA ALA A 26 11.74 4.32 -13.48
C ALA A 26 10.38 4.11 -12.78
N LEU A 27 10.33 4.45 -11.49
CA LEU A 27 9.14 4.46 -10.65
C LEU A 27 8.88 5.86 -10.08
N ILE A 28 7.63 6.31 -10.14
CA ILE A 28 7.17 7.54 -9.50
C ILE A 28 6.03 7.17 -8.56
N LEU A 29 6.26 7.28 -7.25
CA LEU A 29 5.39 6.79 -6.19
C LEU A 29 4.93 7.96 -5.31
N GLU A 30 3.70 8.43 -5.48
CA GLU A 30 3.18 9.56 -4.72
C GLU A 30 2.39 9.10 -3.49
N SER A 31 2.81 9.59 -2.32
CA SER A 31 2.20 9.30 -1.01
C SER A 31 1.85 7.81 -0.79
N PRO A 32 2.81 6.87 -0.95
CA PRO A 32 2.58 5.47 -0.60
C PRO A 32 2.45 5.34 0.92
N PHE A 33 1.63 4.40 1.36
CA PHE A 33 1.52 4.04 2.77
C PHE A 33 2.34 2.79 3.10
N ASP A 34 2.57 2.53 4.38
CA ASP A 34 3.39 1.41 4.88
C ASP A 34 2.60 0.11 5.05
N ARG A 35 1.39 0.20 5.60
CA ARG A 35 0.44 -0.89 5.84
C ARG A 35 -0.98 -0.35 5.70
N LEU A 36 -1.85 -1.10 5.02
CA LEU A 36 -3.26 -0.69 4.86
C LEU A 36 -3.94 -0.44 6.22
N LEU A 37 -3.67 -1.29 7.21
CA LEU A 37 -4.24 -1.16 8.55
C LEU A 37 -3.86 0.17 9.24
N ASN A 38 -2.61 0.64 9.08
CA ASN A 38 -2.16 1.89 9.69
C ASN A 38 -2.89 3.09 9.06
N THR A 39 -3.02 3.10 7.74
CA THR A 39 -3.81 4.11 7.01
C THR A 39 -5.25 4.18 7.52
N VAL A 40 -5.89 3.02 7.72
CA VAL A 40 -7.26 2.97 8.24
C VAL A 40 -7.30 3.44 9.70
N ARG A 41 -6.39 3.00 10.56
CA ARG A 41 -6.33 3.45 11.97
C ARG A 41 -6.22 4.97 12.08
N HIS A 42 -5.32 5.59 11.31
CA HIS A 42 -5.19 7.06 11.27
C HIS A 42 -6.46 7.74 10.79
N ARG A 43 -7.18 7.16 9.82
CA ARG A 43 -8.46 7.70 9.38
C ARG A 43 -9.49 7.69 10.51
N PHE A 44 -9.55 6.63 11.30
CA PHE A 44 -10.46 6.51 12.45
C PHE A 44 -10.10 7.48 13.58
N GLU A 45 -8.81 7.64 13.88
CA GLU A 45 -8.30 8.63 14.85
C GLU A 45 -8.73 10.05 14.47
N VAL A 46 -8.58 10.43 13.20
CA VAL A 46 -9.01 11.75 12.69
C VAL A 46 -10.53 11.94 12.80
N MET A 47 -11.31 10.86 12.73
CA MET A 47 -12.77 10.89 12.90
C MET A 47 -13.21 10.86 14.38
N GLY A 48 -12.28 10.74 15.33
CA GLY A 48 -12.60 10.59 16.75
C GLY A 48 -13.22 9.24 17.11
N ILE A 49 -13.06 8.23 16.25
CA ILE A 49 -13.55 6.87 16.48
C ILE A 49 -12.39 6.03 17.03
N PRO A 50 -12.60 5.18 18.05
CA PRO A 50 -11.56 4.27 18.52
C PRO A 50 -10.98 3.44 17.37
N SER A 51 -9.68 3.62 17.08
CA SER A 51 -9.04 2.96 15.93
C SER A 51 -8.96 1.44 16.12
N PHE A 52 -8.77 0.98 17.35
CA PHE A 52 -8.97 -0.42 17.74
C PHE A 52 -10.31 -0.58 18.49
N PRO A 53 -11.16 -1.56 18.12
CA PRO A 53 -10.99 -2.58 17.09
C PRO A 53 -11.58 -2.20 15.71
N SER A 54 -12.03 -0.95 15.52
CA SER A 54 -12.85 -0.59 14.36
C SER A 54 -12.09 -0.66 13.04
N ALA A 55 -10.80 -0.30 13.02
CA ALA A 55 -9.96 -0.40 11.84
C ALA A 55 -9.71 -1.86 11.44
N GLU A 56 -9.48 -2.75 12.41
CA GLU A 56 -9.28 -4.17 12.17
C GLU A 56 -10.55 -4.80 11.61
N LEU A 57 -11.71 -4.44 12.15
CA LEU A 57 -12.99 -4.97 11.68
C LEU A 57 -13.25 -4.59 10.22
N ILE A 58 -12.99 -3.33 9.85
CA ILE A 58 -13.25 -2.88 8.48
C ILE A 58 -12.21 -3.41 7.48
N VAL A 59 -10.94 -3.55 7.89
CA VAL A 59 -9.91 -4.20 7.05
C VAL A 59 -10.24 -5.68 6.86
N PHE A 60 -10.67 -6.38 7.90
CA PHE A 60 -11.11 -7.76 7.82
C PHE A 60 -12.32 -7.89 6.88
N TRP A 61 -13.37 -7.11 7.12
CA TRP A 61 -14.60 -7.19 6.32
C TRP A 61 -14.37 -6.81 4.85
N GLY A 62 -13.61 -5.74 4.60
CA GLY A 62 -13.20 -5.35 3.25
C GLY A 62 -12.34 -6.42 2.57
N GLY A 63 -11.44 -7.07 3.30
CA GLY A 63 -10.66 -8.20 2.81
C GLY A 63 -11.54 -9.39 2.39
N VAL A 64 -12.51 -9.77 3.23
CA VAL A 64 -13.49 -10.82 2.91
C VAL A 64 -14.31 -10.46 1.66
N GLN A 65 -14.79 -9.22 1.56
CA GLN A 65 -15.56 -8.77 0.39
C GLN A 65 -14.77 -8.80 -0.91
N LEU A 66 -13.50 -8.42 -0.87
CA LEU A 66 -12.62 -8.33 -2.03
C LEU A 66 -11.87 -9.63 -2.32
N GLY A 67 -11.99 -10.64 -1.46
CA GLY A 67 -11.22 -11.89 -1.57
C GLY A 67 -9.71 -11.70 -1.40
N ILE A 68 -9.29 -10.66 -0.67
CA ILE A 68 -7.88 -10.31 -0.43
C ILE A 68 -7.54 -10.36 1.05
N ASP A 69 -6.27 -10.63 1.35
CA ASP A 69 -5.73 -10.43 2.68
C ASP A 69 -5.28 -8.97 2.86
N GLY A 70 -6.17 -8.14 3.41
CA GLY A 70 -5.89 -6.73 3.68
C GLY A 70 -4.82 -6.50 4.77
N PHE A 71 -4.56 -7.48 5.64
CA PHE A 71 -3.53 -7.39 6.69
C PHE A 71 -2.13 -7.72 6.15
N ASN A 72 -2.08 -8.56 5.12
CA ASN A 72 -0.85 -8.94 4.44
C ASN A 72 -0.49 -8.00 3.26
N HIS A 73 -1.34 -7.01 2.98
CA HIS A 73 -1.04 -5.93 2.04
C HIS A 73 -0.10 -4.89 2.67
N ASN A 74 1.19 -5.23 2.69
CA ASN A 74 2.25 -4.49 3.37
C ASN A 74 3.28 -3.93 2.36
N PRO A 75 3.05 -2.70 1.85
CA PRO A 75 3.98 -2.01 0.95
C PRO A 75 5.44 -1.95 1.41
N VAL A 76 5.67 -1.92 2.73
CA VAL A 76 7.02 -1.94 3.30
C VAL A 76 7.81 -3.19 2.91
N ASP A 77 7.13 -4.33 2.73
CA ASP A 77 7.76 -5.58 2.31
C ASP A 77 8.07 -5.54 0.80
N TYR A 78 7.17 -4.95 0.01
CA TYR A 78 7.39 -4.76 -1.42
C TYR A 78 8.58 -3.83 -1.68
N ALA A 79 8.69 -2.73 -0.93
CA ALA A 79 9.78 -1.75 -1.06
C ALA A 79 11.17 -2.39 -0.98
N ARG A 80 11.35 -3.40 -0.11
CA ARG A 80 12.63 -4.12 0.05
C ARG A 80 13.04 -4.95 -1.17
N SER A 81 12.07 -5.31 -2.01
CA SER A 81 12.26 -6.18 -3.17
C SER A 81 12.32 -5.43 -4.50
N ILE A 82 12.10 -4.11 -4.48
CA ILE A 82 12.15 -3.27 -5.68
C ILE A 82 13.61 -2.92 -5.97
N ASP A 83 14.16 -3.53 -7.02
CA ASP A 83 15.45 -3.18 -7.58
C ASP A 83 15.22 -2.35 -8.86
N CYS A 84 15.02 -1.04 -8.69
CA CYS A 84 14.80 -0.12 -9.80
C CYS A 84 15.82 1.03 -9.69
N PRO A 85 16.58 1.33 -10.77
CA PRO A 85 17.68 2.30 -10.72
C PRO A 85 17.22 3.75 -10.52
N ARG A 86 15.93 4.07 -10.76
CA ARG A 86 15.40 5.44 -10.67
C ARG A 86 14.04 5.43 -9.97
N ILE A 87 14.01 5.89 -8.72
CA ILE A 87 12.80 5.96 -7.90
C ILE A 87 12.62 7.39 -7.40
N ALA A 88 11.45 7.98 -7.67
CA ALA A 88 11.00 9.21 -7.02
C ALA A 88 9.81 8.87 -6.12
N ALA A 89 9.88 9.20 -4.84
CA ALA A 89 8.81 8.96 -3.88
C ALA A 89 8.52 10.21 -3.04
N THR A 90 7.24 10.54 -2.87
CA THR A 90 6.79 11.62 -1.97
C THR A 90 6.06 11.04 -0.76
N ARG A 91 6.02 11.78 0.35
CA ARG A 91 5.28 11.39 1.55
C ARG A 91 3.77 11.57 1.39
#